data_AF-A0A2N9GD69-F1
#
_entry.id   AF-A0A2N9GD69-F1
#
_cell.length_a   1.000
_cell.length_b   1.000
_cell.length_c   1.000
_cell.angle_alpha   90.00
_cell.angle_beta   90.00
_cell.angle_gamma   90.00
#
_symmetry.space_group_name_H-M   'P 1'
#
loop_
_entity.id
_entity.type
_entity.pdbx_description
1 polymer ?
#
loop_
_entity_poly.entity_id
_entity_poly.type
_entity_poly.pdbx_seq_one_letter_code
_entity_poly.pdbx_strand_id
1 'polypeptide(L)'
;MMPDPYAWEAFLSVPTDCEFCSEDEEVVYYYLHPKVIGEPLESEGSLPELDLNGVKEPHTIWNGDQADLYFFTTVSAAQSLLKTWSNVSSEVIYEKDTSFPIAIKQQFYYQNPDAPQICCWSMFEYSLDVEGSVLLLPSNQSSSYVVCQLHNMFEWCEIYDY
;
A
#
# COMPACT_ATOMS: atom_id res chain seq x y z
N MET A 1 -31.75 0.16 -14.28
CA MET A 1 -31.29 1.38 -13.60
C MET A 1 -29.78 1.35 -13.73
N MET A 2 -29.16 2.36 -14.34
CA MET A 2 -27.68 2.41 -14.40
C MET A 2 -27.17 2.79 -13.01
N PRO A 3 -26.07 2.19 -12.52
CA PRO A 3 -25.48 2.61 -11.26
C PRO A 3 -25.05 4.08 -11.35
N ASP A 4 -25.20 4.79 -10.24
CA ASP A 4 -24.80 6.18 -10.10
C ASP A 4 -23.29 6.32 -10.42
N PRO A 5 -22.88 7.12 -11.42
CA PRO A 5 -21.47 7.31 -11.76
C PRO A 5 -20.63 7.94 -10.65
N TYR A 6 -21.25 8.37 -9.54
CA TYR A 6 -20.59 8.93 -8.36
C TYR A 6 -20.67 8.03 -7.12
N ALA A 7 -21.17 6.79 -7.23
CA ALA A 7 -21.22 5.85 -6.11
C ALA A 7 -19.85 5.59 -5.46
N TRP A 8 -18.76 5.76 -6.21
CA TRP A 8 -17.38 5.64 -5.72
C TRP A 8 -16.99 6.73 -4.70
N GLU A 9 -17.65 7.91 -4.70
CA GLU A 9 -17.37 8.94 -3.68
C GLU A 9 -17.87 8.53 -2.29
N ALA A 10 -18.88 7.66 -2.21
CA ALA A 10 -19.34 7.10 -0.93
C ALA A 10 -18.34 6.08 -0.35
N PHE A 11 -17.52 5.43 -1.20
CA PHE A 11 -16.41 4.58 -0.76
C PHE A 11 -15.21 5.38 -0.23
N LEU A 12 -15.07 6.66 -0.59
CA LEU A 12 -13.97 7.52 -0.09
C LEU A 12 -14.13 7.88 1.39
N SER A 13 -15.35 7.81 1.92
CA SER A 13 -15.65 8.05 3.34
C SER A 13 -15.51 6.78 4.18
N VAL A 14 -14.35 6.12 4.12
CA VAL A 14 -13.99 5.08 5.09
C VAL A 14 -13.86 5.71 6.48
N PRO A 15 -14.46 5.14 7.55
CA PRO A 15 -14.26 5.63 8.90
C PRO A 15 -12.77 5.58 9.26
N THR A 16 -12.23 6.68 9.75
CA THR A 16 -10.83 6.85 10.15
C THR A 16 -10.43 6.05 11.40
N ASP A 17 -11.26 5.09 11.82
CA ASP A 17 -11.10 4.32 13.05
C ASP A 17 -10.66 2.88 12.71
N CYS A 18 -9.45 2.72 12.17
CA CYS A 18 -8.82 1.40 12.08
C CYS A 18 -7.91 1.19 13.29
N GLU A 19 -8.38 0.45 14.29
CA GLU A 19 -7.68 0.14 15.55
C GLU A 19 -6.52 -0.87 15.41
N PHE A 20 -6.15 -1.26 14.18
CA PHE A 20 -4.99 -2.09 13.89
C PHE A 20 -4.08 -1.43 12.84
N CYS A 21 -3.68 -0.19 13.10
CA CYS A 21 -2.45 0.33 12.51
C CYS A 21 -1.28 -0.30 13.28
N SER A 22 -0.55 -1.24 12.68
CA SER A 22 0.91 -1.14 12.86
C SER A 22 1.25 0.31 12.54
N GLU A 23 1.86 1.03 13.46
CA GLU A 23 2.02 2.48 13.27
C GLU A 23 2.79 2.68 11.95
N ASP A 24 2.38 3.61 11.09
CA ASP A 24 3.03 3.79 9.77
C ASP A 24 4.56 3.92 9.89
N GLU A 25 5.03 4.45 11.03
CA GLU A 25 6.43 4.47 11.45
C GLU A 25 7.07 3.09 11.62
N GLU A 26 6.38 2.11 12.19
CA GLU A 26 6.88 0.73 12.34
C GLU A 26 7.10 0.07 10.99
N VAL A 27 6.17 0.27 10.03
CA VAL A 27 6.33 -0.21 8.65
C VAL A 27 7.62 0.35 8.03
N VAL A 28 7.89 1.63 8.27
CA VAL A 28 9.08 2.32 7.78
C VAL A 28 10.34 1.82 8.49
N TYR A 29 10.37 1.82 9.82
CA TYR A 29 11.58 1.55 10.62
C TYR A 29 11.96 0.08 10.69
N TYR A 30 10.99 -0.83 10.80
CA TYR A 30 11.29 -2.25 11.02
C TYR A 30 11.30 -3.06 9.72
N TYR A 31 10.73 -2.55 8.63
CA TYR A 31 10.63 -3.29 7.38
C TYR A 31 11.28 -2.57 6.21
N LEU A 32 10.78 -1.38 5.84
CA LEU A 32 11.19 -0.72 4.61
C LEU A 32 12.63 -0.18 4.66
N HIS A 33 12.98 0.58 5.70
CA HIS A 33 14.30 1.17 5.85
C HIS A 33 15.41 0.11 5.94
N PRO A 34 15.33 -0.92 6.82
CA PRO A 34 16.31 -1.99 6.89
C PRO A 34 16.48 -2.73 5.56
N LYS A 35 15.37 -2.99 4.84
CA LYS A 35 15.39 -3.63 3.52
C LYS A 35 16.18 -2.81 2.50
N VAL A 36 16.00 -1.49 2.49
CA VAL A 36 16.66 -0.57 1.55
C VAL A 36 18.14 -0.39 1.86
N ILE A 37 18.54 -0.38 3.14
CA ILE A 37 19.96 -0.29 3.53
C ILE A 37 20.67 -1.66 3.51
N GLY A 38 19.95 -2.74 3.28
CA GLY A 38 20.48 -4.10 3.22
C GLY A 38 20.76 -4.74 4.58
N GLU A 39 20.10 -4.27 5.64
CA GLU A 39 20.15 -4.89 6.95
C GLU A 39 19.26 -6.15 7.01
N PRO A 40 19.69 -7.18 7.78
CA PRO A 40 18.90 -8.39 7.93
C PRO A 40 17.60 -8.09 8.69
N LEU A 41 16.46 -8.40 8.07
CA LEU A 41 15.17 -8.42 8.74
C LEU A 41 15.11 -9.61 9.71
N GLU A 42 14.53 -9.41 10.89
CA GLU A 42 14.30 -10.51 11.83
C GLU A 42 13.40 -11.58 11.17
N SER A 43 13.81 -12.85 11.25
CA SER A 43 13.20 -13.94 10.49
C SER A 43 11.74 -14.24 10.84
N GLU A 44 11.27 -13.83 12.02
CA GLU A 44 9.87 -13.97 12.41
C GLU A 44 8.96 -12.86 11.85
N GLY A 45 9.53 -11.83 11.22
CA GLY A 45 8.80 -10.69 10.64
C GLY A 45 9.12 -10.39 9.18
N SER A 46 9.88 -11.21 8.46
CA SER A 46 10.24 -10.88 7.08
C SER A 46 9.00 -10.89 6.17
N LEU A 47 8.62 -9.72 5.64
CA LEU A 47 7.57 -9.63 4.62
C LEU A 47 8.00 -10.38 3.34
N PRO A 48 7.08 -11.06 2.66
CA PRO A 48 7.38 -11.71 1.39
C PRO A 48 7.79 -10.66 0.33
N GLU A 49 8.71 -11.03 -0.55
CA GLU A 49 9.04 -10.22 -1.73
C GLU A 49 8.28 -10.76 -2.94
N LEU A 50 7.49 -9.90 -3.58
CA LEU A 50 6.65 -10.24 -4.71
C LEU A 50 7.10 -9.47 -5.96
N ASP A 51 7.37 -10.21 -7.03
CA ASP A 51 7.53 -9.63 -8.36
C ASP A 51 6.15 -9.45 -9.01
N LEU A 52 5.66 -8.21 -8.99
CA LEU A 52 4.35 -7.86 -9.54
C LEU A 52 4.40 -7.47 -11.02
N ASN A 53 5.54 -7.66 -11.69
CA ASN A 53 5.66 -7.33 -13.11
C ASN A 53 4.69 -8.17 -13.96
N GLY A 54 3.69 -7.50 -14.55
CA GLY A 54 2.69 -8.14 -15.40
C GLY A 54 1.49 -8.69 -14.66
N VAL A 55 1.47 -8.59 -13.32
CA VAL A 55 0.27 -8.83 -12.51
C VAL A 55 -0.71 -7.68 -12.73
N LYS A 56 -1.98 -8.00 -12.97
CA LYS A 56 -3.03 -7.01 -13.29
C LYS A 56 -4.17 -6.97 -12.28
N GLU A 57 -4.28 -8.01 -11.45
CA GLU A 57 -5.47 -8.33 -10.68
C GLU A 57 -5.11 -8.63 -9.22
N PRO A 58 -5.70 -7.92 -8.24
CA PRO A 58 -5.35 -8.08 -6.82
C PRO A 58 -5.63 -9.48 -6.26
N HIS A 59 -6.69 -10.15 -6.72
CA HIS A 59 -7.04 -11.51 -6.30
C HIS A 59 -5.99 -12.57 -6.68
N THR A 60 -5.05 -12.25 -7.57
CA THR A 60 -3.93 -13.15 -7.92
C THR A 60 -2.74 -12.99 -6.97
N ILE A 61 -2.72 -11.90 -6.20
CA ILE A 61 -1.70 -11.59 -5.18
C ILE A 61 -2.16 -12.14 -3.82
N TRP A 62 -3.46 -11.98 -3.53
CA TRP A 62 -4.08 -12.33 -2.26
C TRP A 62 -4.51 -13.80 -2.20
N ASN A 63 -4.13 -14.51 -1.13
CA ASN A 63 -4.47 -15.92 -0.95
C ASN A 63 -5.70 -16.19 -0.04
N GLY A 64 -6.22 -15.18 0.66
CA GLY A 64 -7.43 -15.30 1.50
C GLY A 64 -7.20 -15.53 2.99
N ASP A 65 -5.95 -15.66 3.44
CA ASP A 65 -5.67 -16.17 4.79
C ASP A 65 -5.59 -15.10 5.90
N GLN A 66 -5.48 -13.81 5.54
CA GLN A 66 -5.25 -12.70 6.46
C GLN A 66 -6.19 -11.53 6.14
N ALA A 67 -6.35 -10.58 7.07
CA ALA A 67 -7.17 -9.38 6.87
C ALA A 67 -6.46 -8.31 6.03
N ASP A 68 -5.12 -8.28 6.11
CA ASP A 68 -4.21 -7.44 5.33
C ASP A 68 -3.01 -8.28 4.85
N LEU A 69 -2.47 -7.95 3.68
CA LEU A 69 -1.28 -8.58 3.11
C LEU A 69 -0.21 -7.52 2.90
N TYR A 70 0.86 -7.62 3.68
CA TYR A 70 2.05 -6.80 3.54
C TYR A 70 3.11 -7.52 2.72
N PHE A 71 3.73 -6.84 1.77
CA PHE A 71 4.80 -7.40 0.96
C PHE A 71 5.78 -6.35 0.45
N PHE A 72 7.01 -6.76 0.17
CA PHE A 72 7.98 -5.97 -0.57
C PHE A 72 7.76 -6.14 -2.07
N THR A 73 7.93 -5.06 -2.82
CA THR A 73 8.10 -5.13 -4.26
C THR A 73 9.05 -4.03 -4.74
N THR A 74 9.45 -4.09 -6.00
CA THR A 74 10.28 -3.03 -6.58
C THR A 74 9.43 -1.84 -7.00
N VAL A 75 10.00 -0.62 -6.97
CA VAL A 75 9.31 0.59 -7.44
C VAL A 75 8.76 0.41 -8.87
N SER A 76 9.53 -0.23 -9.75
CA SER A 76 9.09 -0.46 -11.14
C SER A 76 7.93 -1.45 -11.23
N ALA A 77 7.93 -2.50 -10.40
CA ALA A 77 6.84 -3.47 -10.33
C ALA A 77 5.57 -2.82 -9.74
N ALA A 78 5.70 -2.02 -8.69
CA ALA A 78 4.59 -1.24 -8.12
C ALA A 78 3.97 -0.30 -9.16
N GLN A 79 4.79 0.51 -9.84
CA GLN A 79 4.35 1.39 -10.94
C GLN A 79 3.64 0.63 -12.08
N SER A 80 4.07 -0.61 -12.34
CA SER A 80 3.42 -1.47 -13.34
C SER A 80 2.03 -1.90 -12.89
N LEU A 81 1.88 -2.30 -11.62
CA LEU A 81 0.60 -2.66 -11.00
C LEU A 81 -0.36 -1.47 -11.01
N LEU A 82 0.12 -0.27 -10.64
CA LEU A 82 -0.68 0.96 -10.50
C LEU A 82 -1.42 1.42 -11.76
N LYS A 83 -1.17 0.83 -12.94
CA LYS A 83 -1.89 1.17 -14.18
C LYS A 83 -3.39 0.86 -14.12
N THR A 84 -3.80 -0.09 -13.29
CA THR A 84 -5.20 -0.47 -13.07
C THR A 84 -5.75 0.03 -11.73
N TRP A 85 -5.02 0.93 -11.08
CA TRP A 85 -5.36 1.50 -9.78
C TRP A 85 -5.37 3.03 -9.86
N SER A 86 -6.23 3.65 -9.06
CA SER A 86 -6.31 5.11 -8.98
C SER A 86 -5.78 5.59 -7.65
N ASN A 87 -4.83 6.53 -7.71
CA ASN A 87 -4.31 7.21 -6.52
C ASN A 87 -5.40 8.13 -5.95
N VAL A 88 -5.61 8.03 -4.64
CA VAL A 88 -6.66 8.77 -3.93
C VAL A 88 -6.06 9.71 -2.89
N SER A 89 -4.97 9.31 -2.26
CA SER A 89 -4.28 10.14 -1.28
C SER A 89 -2.77 9.91 -1.33
N SER A 90 -2.04 10.91 -0.83
CA SER A 90 -0.61 10.88 -0.63
C SER A 90 -0.31 11.67 0.63
N GLU A 91 0.26 11.01 1.63
CA GLU A 91 0.58 11.59 2.92
C GLU A 91 2.05 11.38 3.27
N VAL A 92 2.63 12.34 3.99
CA VAL A 92 4.00 12.22 4.51
C VAL A 92 3.91 11.61 5.91
N ILE A 93 4.68 10.55 6.13
CA ILE A 93 4.88 9.96 7.44
C ILE A 93 6.02 10.73 8.12
N TYR A 94 5.75 11.21 9.34
CA TYR A 94 6.71 11.90 10.17
C TYR A 94 7.07 11.04 11.38
N GLU A 95 8.33 11.08 11.81
CA GLU A 95 8.74 10.50 13.09
C GLU A 95 8.08 11.27 14.24
N LYS A 96 7.35 10.59 15.12
CA LYS A 96 6.63 11.16 16.27
C LYS A 96 7.45 12.12 17.11
N ASP A 97 8.68 11.75 17.45
CA ASP A 97 9.47 12.48 18.44
C ASP A 97 10.13 13.75 17.87
N THR A 98 10.51 13.73 16.60
CA THR A 98 11.31 14.80 15.97
C THR A 98 10.52 15.58 14.94
N SER A 99 9.39 15.05 14.47
CA SER A 99 8.62 15.56 13.34
C SER A 99 9.42 15.66 12.04
N PHE A 100 10.49 14.87 11.88
CA PHE A 100 11.17 14.75 10.60
C PHE A 100 10.39 13.82 9.66
N PRO A 101 10.31 14.14 8.36
CA PRO A 101 9.71 13.24 7.40
C PRO A 101 10.56 11.98 7.27
N ILE A 102 9.92 10.82 7.18
CA ILE A 102 10.62 9.53 7.06
C ILE A 102 10.18 8.72 5.84
N ALA A 103 8.93 8.88 5.39
CA ALA A 103 8.40 8.19 4.21
C ALA A 103 7.21 8.93 3.60
N ILE A 104 6.77 8.50 2.42
CA ILE A 104 5.48 8.82 1.81
C ILE A 104 4.62 7.57 1.84
N LYS A 105 3.35 7.73 2.22
CA LYS A 105 2.30 6.73 2.10
C LYS A 105 1.29 7.17 1.05
N GLN A 106 1.03 6.32 0.07
CA GLN A 106 0.09 6.57 -1.01
C GLN A 106 -1.03 5.55 -0.99
N GLN A 107 -2.27 6.02 -1.07
CA GLN A 107 -3.45 5.14 -1.11
C GLN A 107 -3.97 5.01 -2.53
N PHE A 108 -4.31 3.78 -2.90
CA PHE A 108 -4.86 3.44 -4.20
C PHE A 108 -6.09 2.56 -4.07
N TYR A 109 -7.06 2.74 -4.97
CA TYR A 109 -8.18 1.81 -5.15
C TYR A 109 -8.11 1.12 -6.50
N TYR A 110 -8.49 -0.16 -6.51
CA TYR A 110 -8.55 -0.93 -7.73
C TYR A 110 -9.72 -0.48 -8.62
N GLN A 111 -9.43 -0.12 -9.86
CA GLN A 111 -10.39 0.43 -10.81
C GLN A 111 -10.32 -0.28 -12.16
N ASN A 112 -10.50 -1.61 -12.16
CA ASN A 112 -10.72 -2.34 -13.42
C ASN A 112 -12.22 -2.47 -13.70
N PRO A 113 -12.78 -1.68 -14.64
CA PRO A 113 -14.23 -1.67 -14.94
C PRO A 113 -14.76 -2.99 -15.53
N ASP A 114 -13.88 -3.88 -15.99
CA ASP A 114 -14.25 -5.18 -16.53
C ASP A 114 -14.23 -6.29 -15.45
N ALA A 115 -13.75 -5.99 -14.24
CA ALA A 115 -13.69 -6.95 -13.15
C ALA A 115 -15.00 -6.93 -12.33
N PRO A 116 -15.51 -8.09 -11.88
CA PRO A 116 -16.68 -8.15 -11.02
C PRO A 116 -16.45 -7.58 -9.60
N GLN A 117 -15.23 -7.16 -9.27
CA GLN A 117 -14.78 -6.73 -7.94
C GLN A 117 -14.24 -5.29 -7.95
N ILE A 118 -14.78 -4.43 -8.81
CA ILE A 118 -14.44 -3.00 -8.87
C ILE A 118 -14.57 -2.41 -7.46
N CYS A 119 -13.57 -1.64 -7.02
CA CYS A 119 -13.56 -0.95 -5.74
C CYS A 119 -13.56 -1.83 -4.46
N CYS A 120 -13.47 -3.16 -4.56
CA CYS A 120 -13.35 -4.04 -3.38
C CYS A 120 -11.92 -4.23 -2.87
N TRP A 121 -10.97 -3.49 -3.44
CA TRP A 121 -9.55 -3.60 -3.11
C TRP A 121 -8.93 -2.23 -2.94
N SER A 122 -8.21 -2.07 -1.83
CA SER A 122 -7.36 -0.90 -1.57
C SER A 122 -5.93 -1.32 -1.34
N MET A 123 -5.00 -0.44 -1.69
CA MET A 123 -3.58 -0.66 -1.46
C MET A 123 -2.96 0.60 -0.87
N PHE A 124 -2.13 0.44 0.14
CA PHE A 124 -1.21 1.47 0.60
C PHE A 124 0.20 1.13 0.12
N GLU A 125 0.88 2.08 -0.52
CA GLU A 125 2.30 1.98 -0.87
C GLU A 125 3.11 2.90 0.05
N TYR A 126 4.18 2.36 0.63
CA TYR A 126 5.12 3.07 1.48
C TYR A 126 6.46 3.20 0.74
N SER A 127 6.95 4.42 0.59
CA SER A 127 8.23 4.72 -0.08
C SER A 127 9.10 5.67 0.74
N LEU A 128 10.42 5.50 0.67
CA LEU A 128 11.39 6.37 1.35
C LEU A 128 11.78 7.61 0.52
N ASP A 129 11.10 7.84 -0.62
CA ASP A 129 11.37 8.96 -1.52
C ASP A 129 10.70 10.25 -1.02
N VAL A 130 11.07 10.67 0.19
CA VAL A 130 10.56 11.89 0.83
C VAL A 130 11.66 12.94 0.95
N GLU A 131 11.38 14.16 0.51
CA GLU A 131 12.30 15.28 0.62
C GLU A 131 12.52 15.65 2.10
N GLY A 132 13.78 15.91 2.47
CA GLY A 132 14.14 16.25 3.84
C GLY A 132 14.18 15.07 4.79
N SER A 133 14.12 13.82 4.28
CA SER A 133 14.26 12.63 5.11
C SER A 133 15.55 12.62 5.91
N VAL A 134 15.46 12.23 7.18
CA VAL A 134 16.61 12.00 8.06
C VAL A 134 17.16 10.57 7.96
N LEU A 135 16.42 9.67 7.32
CA LEU A 135 16.85 8.29 7.15
C LEU A 135 18.05 8.24 6.20
N LEU A 136 19.13 7.60 6.67
CA LEU A 136 20.32 7.41 5.86
C LEU A 136 20.01 6.37 4.78
N LEU A 137 19.99 6.82 3.52
CA LEU A 137 19.86 5.98 2.34
C LEU A 137 21.21 5.83 1.63
N PRO A 138 21.52 4.65 1.08
CA PRO A 138 22.76 4.43 0.34
C PRO A 138 22.80 5.30 -0.94
N SER A 139 23.87 6.09 -1.11
CA SER A 139 24.00 7.11 -2.18
C SER A 139 23.94 6.59 -3.62
N ASN A 140 24.00 5.28 -3.83
CA ASN A 140 24.02 4.63 -5.14
C ASN A 140 22.76 3.81 -5.45
N GLN A 141 21.77 3.80 -4.57
CA GLN A 141 20.50 3.15 -4.82
C GLN A 141 19.40 4.17 -4.59
N SER A 142 18.72 4.58 -5.66
CA SER A 142 17.31 4.96 -5.52
C SER A 142 16.64 3.83 -4.75
N SER A 143 15.85 4.15 -3.72
CA SER A 143 15.11 3.17 -2.92
C SER A 143 14.41 2.21 -3.88
N SER A 144 15.00 1.04 -4.11
CA SER A 144 14.54 0.17 -5.20
C SER A 144 13.30 -0.60 -4.80
N TYR A 145 13.00 -0.61 -3.50
CA TYR A 145 11.88 -1.29 -2.89
C TYR A 145 10.89 -0.31 -2.28
N VAL A 146 9.64 -0.75 -2.28
CA VAL A 146 8.51 -0.21 -1.53
C VAL A 146 7.89 -1.33 -0.71
N VAL A 147 7.17 -0.97 0.35
CA VAL A 147 6.25 -1.90 1.02
C VAL A 147 4.85 -1.59 0.53
N CYS A 148 4.08 -2.63 0.21
CA CYS A 148 2.68 -2.50 -0.11
C CYS A 148 1.85 -3.25 0.94
N GLN A 149 0.77 -2.62 1.39
CA GLN A 149 -0.30 -3.22 2.17
C GLN A 149 -1.51 -3.33 1.26
N LEU A 150 -1.85 -4.55 0.83
CA LEU A 150 -3.08 -4.83 0.12
C LEU A 150 -4.18 -5.13 1.14
N HIS A 151 -5.37 -4.60 0.91
CA HIS A 151 -6.53 -4.81 1.75
C HIS A 151 -7.72 -5.21 0.89
N ASN A 152 -8.45 -6.23 1.36
CA ASN A 152 -9.64 -6.76 0.72
C ASN A 152 -10.88 -6.23 1.47
N MET A 153 -11.67 -5.40 0.80
CA MET A 153 -12.88 -4.78 1.35
C MET A 153 -14.17 -5.51 0.95
N PHE A 154 -14.12 -6.80 0.61
CA PHE A 154 -15.31 -7.51 0.09
C PHE A 154 -16.52 -7.45 1.03
N GLU A 155 -16.32 -7.51 2.34
CA GLU A 155 -17.42 -7.37 3.33
C GLU A 155 -18.14 -6.02 3.18
N TRP A 156 -17.45 -4.97 2.75
CA TRP A 156 -18.01 -3.65 2.51
C TRP A 156 -18.70 -3.56 1.15
N CYS A 157 -18.23 -4.30 0.14
CA CYS A 157 -18.89 -4.35 -1.17
C CYS A 157 -20.27 -5.00 -1.11
N GLU A 158 -20.44 -6.10 -0.35
CA GLU A 158 -21.74 -6.78 -0.24
C GLU A 158 -22.80 -5.97 0.51
N ILE A 159 -22.39 -5.00 1.35
CA ILE A 159 -23.30 -4.14 2.12
C ILE A 159 -23.93 -3.02 1.25
N TYR A 160 -23.28 -2.64 0.15
CA TYR A 160 -23.69 -1.49 -0.69
C TYR A 160 -24.13 -1.85 -2.12
N ASP A 161 -24.25 -3.13 -2.46
CA ASP A 161 -25.01 -3.57 -3.64
C ASP A 161 -26.52 -3.33 -3.40
N TYR A 162 -27.00 -2.13 -3.77
CA TYR A 162 -28.42 -1.76 -3.82
C TYR A 162 -28.96 -1.69 -5.25
#